data_AF-A0A2A6RCH5-F1
#
_entry.id   AF-A0A2A6RCH5-F1
#
_cell.length_a   1.000
_cell.length_b   1.000
_cell.length_c   1.000
_cell.angle_alpha   90.00
_cell.angle_beta   90.00
_cell.angle_gamma   90.00
#
_symmetry.space_group_name_H-M   'P 1'
#
loop_
_entity.id
_entity.type
_entity.pdbx_description
1 polymer ?
#
loop_
_entity_poly.entity_id
_entity_poly.type
_entity_poly.pdbx_seq_one_letter_code
_entity_poly.pdbx_strand_id
1 'polypeptide(L)'
;MGSLQLKSIRKTYGTHEVLKGIDLEVKDGEFVIFVGPSGCGKSTLLRSIAGLEDVTSGAVVINGRDETLTPPAKRGIAMVFQSYALYPHLTVKDNMGLGLKQAGTPKNEIDSRVGKASGMLSLAPYLARRPAELSGGQRQRVAIGRAIVREPELFLFDEPLSNLDAALRVQTRLEIARLHRSLKATMIYVTHDQVEAMTLADKIVVLNAGTIEQIGSPMELYNRPANVFVAGFIGSPQMNFIAGEKVGDHSAKTIGVRPEHMTLSREQGSWAAKVVHVEHLGADTIIYLESDQYGLLTARLFGEHQYEPDEIVYATPDQARVHRFDADDRAIR
;
A
#
# COMPACT_ATOMS: atom_id res chain seq x y z
N MET A 1 -1.76 -13.05 19.17
CA MET A 1 -2.70 -13.44 18.10
C MET A 1 -3.76 -12.36 18.06
N GLY A 2 -3.96 -11.73 16.90
CA GLY A 2 -4.71 -10.49 16.72
C GLY A 2 -5.59 -10.54 15.48
N SER A 3 -6.89 -10.74 15.64
CA SER A 3 -7.88 -10.51 14.58
C SER A 3 -8.47 -9.10 14.71
N LEU A 4 -8.82 -8.48 13.59
CA LEU A 4 -9.52 -7.19 13.57
C LEU A 4 -10.81 -7.32 12.75
N GLN A 5 -11.91 -6.80 13.29
CA GLN A 5 -13.15 -6.60 12.57
C GLN A 5 -13.58 -5.13 12.71
N LEU A 6 -13.82 -4.49 11.58
CA LEU A 6 -14.41 -3.17 11.50
C LEU A 6 -15.86 -3.34 11.06
N LYS A 7 -16.78 -2.79 11.86
CA LYS A 7 -18.23 -2.89 11.61
C LYS A 7 -18.78 -1.50 11.34
N SER A 8 -19.05 -1.22 10.06
CA SER A 8 -19.60 0.02 9.55
C SER A 8 -18.96 1.29 10.14
N ILE A 9 -17.62 1.33 10.17
CA ILE A 9 -16.87 2.46 10.72
C ILE A 9 -17.16 3.72 9.92
N ARG A 10 -17.67 4.76 10.61
CA ARG A 10 -17.87 6.09 10.05
C ARG A 10 -17.06 7.13 10.82
N LYS A 11 -16.60 8.14 10.09
CA LYS A 11 -15.90 9.29 10.68
C LYS A 11 -16.26 10.55 9.92
N THR A 12 -16.76 11.53 10.66
CA THR A 12 -17.11 12.86 10.17
C THR A 12 -16.34 13.92 10.93
N TYR A 13 -15.78 14.90 10.21
CA TYR A 13 -15.21 16.12 10.79
C TYR A 13 -16.10 17.31 10.40
N GLY A 14 -16.84 17.87 11.36
CA GLY A 14 -17.85 18.88 11.07
C GLY A 14 -18.94 18.32 10.16
N THR A 15 -19.02 18.82 8.92
CA THR A 15 -19.97 18.34 7.89
C THR A 15 -19.34 17.39 6.87
N HIS A 16 -18.03 17.14 6.96
CA HIS A 16 -17.30 16.35 5.98
C HIS A 16 -17.16 14.89 6.45
N GLU A 17 -17.88 13.97 5.82
CA GLU A 17 -17.79 12.53 6.08
C GLU A 17 -16.57 11.93 5.35
N VAL A 18 -15.56 11.54 6.12
CA VAL A 18 -14.28 10.99 5.63
C VAL A 18 -14.30 9.48 5.51
N LEU A 19 -14.99 8.78 6.41
CA LEU A 19 -15.21 7.34 6.34
C LEU A 19 -16.71 7.06 6.31
N LYS A 20 -17.17 6.31 5.31
CA LYS A 20 -18.59 6.19 4.93
C LYS A 20 -19.16 4.79 5.18
N GLY A 21 -18.79 4.18 6.31
CA GLY A 21 -19.24 2.84 6.68
C GLY A 21 -18.29 1.78 6.15
N ILE A 22 -17.12 1.68 6.79
CA ILE A 22 -16.10 0.70 6.43
C ILE A 22 -16.35 -0.60 7.16
N ASP A 23 -16.55 -1.66 6.39
CA ASP A 23 -16.63 -3.04 6.87
C ASP A 23 -15.39 -3.81 6.39
N LEU A 24 -14.64 -4.39 7.33
CA LEU A 24 -13.39 -5.08 7.05
C LEU A 24 -13.15 -6.19 8.06
N GLU A 25 -12.71 -7.36 7.57
CA GLU A 25 -12.21 -8.44 8.39
C GLU A 25 -10.73 -8.71 8.06
N VAL A 26 -9.92 -8.73 9.12
CA VAL A 26 -8.50 -9.09 9.10
C VAL A 26 -8.28 -10.31 9.99
N LYS A 27 -7.73 -11.37 9.40
CA LYS A 27 -7.48 -12.63 10.10
C LYS A 27 -6.16 -12.57 10.87
N ASP A 28 -6.03 -13.46 11.85
CA ASP A 28 -4.78 -13.59 12.61
C ASP A 28 -3.61 -13.93 11.69
N GLY A 29 -2.49 -13.22 11.87
CA GLY A 29 -1.27 -13.35 11.08
C GLY A 29 -1.33 -12.71 9.68
N GLU A 30 -2.46 -12.14 9.27
CA GLU A 30 -2.62 -11.57 7.92
C GLU A 30 -1.86 -10.24 7.77
N PHE A 31 -1.18 -10.07 6.63
CA PHE A 31 -0.60 -8.80 6.22
C PHE A 31 -1.57 -8.05 5.30
N VAL A 32 -2.27 -7.08 5.87
CA VAL A 32 -3.26 -6.25 5.16
C VAL A 32 -2.68 -4.90 4.80
N ILE A 33 -2.81 -4.50 3.53
CA ILE A 33 -2.33 -3.21 3.04
C ILE A 33 -3.49 -2.34 2.57
N PHE A 34 -3.56 -1.12 3.09
CA PHE A 34 -4.50 -0.10 2.65
C PHE A 34 -3.84 0.78 1.59
N VAL A 35 -4.47 0.87 0.43
CA VAL A 35 -4.03 1.71 -0.69
C VAL A 35 -5.17 2.59 -1.17
N GLY A 36 -4.82 3.68 -1.85
CA GLY A 36 -5.79 4.61 -2.41
C GLY A 36 -5.20 6.01 -2.57
N PRO A 37 -5.90 6.92 -3.26
CA PRO A 37 -5.47 8.30 -3.45
C PRO A 37 -5.20 9.05 -2.14
N SER A 38 -4.46 10.15 -2.23
CA SER A 38 -4.33 11.10 -1.13
C SER A 38 -5.71 11.60 -0.70
N GLY A 39 -5.95 11.65 0.61
CA GLY A 39 -7.24 12.10 1.16
C GLY A 39 -8.37 11.07 1.17
N CYS A 40 -8.18 9.83 0.70
CA CYS A 40 -9.26 8.83 0.69
C CYS A 40 -9.63 8.23 2.07
N GLY A 41 -8.93 8.62 3.14
CA GLY A 41 -9.23 8.22 4.52
C GLY A 41 -8.34 7.13 5.13
N LYS A 42 -7.25 6.70 4.45
CA LYS A 42 -6.36 5.61 4.94
C LYS A 42 -5.79 5.87 6.36
N SER A 43 -5.13 7.01 6.56
CA SER A 43 -4.54 7.35 7.87
C SER A 43 -5.61 7.64 8.92
N THR A 44 -6.78 8.17 8.54
CA THR A 44 -7.93 8.31 9.44
C THR A 44 -8.42 6.95 9.92
N LEU A 45 -8.60 5.99 9.00
CA LEU A 45 -8.99 4.62 9.34
C LEU A 45 -7.95 3.96 10.25
N LEU A 46 -6.66 4.09 9.92
CA LEU A 46 -5.57 3.54 10.73
C LEU A 46 -5.54 4.14 12.15
N ARG A 47 -5.72 5.46 12.27
CA ARG A 47 -5.78 6.16 13.58
C ARG A 47 -7.04 5.80 14.37
N SER A 48 -8.16 5.56 13.70
CA SER A 48 -9.38 5.07 14.35
C SER A 48 -9.22 3.66 14.91
N ILE A 49 -8.56 2.75 14.17
CA ILE A 49 -8.14 1.44 14.70
C ILE A 49 -7.22 1.66 15.91
N ALA A 50 -6.30 2.63 15.81
CA ALA A 50 -5.35 2.94 16.87
C ALA A 50 -5.96 3.55 18.15
N GLY A 51 -7.19 4.07 18.06
CA GLY A 51 -7.83 4.85 19.11
C GLY A 51 -7.29 6.28 19.23
N LEU A 52 -6.46 6.71 18.29
CA LEU A 52 -5.93 8.07 18.22
C LEU A 52 -6.95 9.05 17.62
N GLU A 53 -8.01 8.51 17.04
CA GLU A 53 -9.12 9.25 16.47
C GLU A 53 -10.42 8.54 16.82
N ASP A 54 -11.35 9.24 17.48
CA ASP A 54 -12.66 8.67 17.82
C ASP A 54 -13.48 8.42 16.55
N VAL A 55 -14.17 7.28 16.48
CA VAL A 55 -15.11 7.01 15.39
C VAL A 55 -16.42 7.74 15.65
N THR A 56 -17.08 8.21 14.60
CA THR A 56 -18.42 8.83 14.72
C THR A 56 -19.48 7.76 14.97
N SER A 57 -19.37 6.61 14.30
CA SER A 57 -20.21 5.45 14.54
C SER A 57 -19.54 4.16 14.04
N GLY A 58 -20.14 3.03 14.36
CA GLY A 58 -19.59 1.70 14.05
C GLY A 58 -18.78 1.14 15.23
N ALA A 59 -18.16 -0.03 15.02
CA ALA A 59 -17.39 -0.69 16.06
C ALA A 59 -16.03 -1.20 15.56
N VAL A 60 -14.99 -1.00 16.37
CA VAL A 60 -13.65 -1.58 16.20
C VAL A 60 -13.54 -2.78 17.15
N VAL A 61 -13.54 -3.98 16.58
CA VAL A 61 -13.48 -5.23 17.36
C VAL A 61 -12.12 -5.88 17.17
N ILE A 62 -11.36 -6.06 18.26
CA ILE A 62 -10.05 -6.71 18.25
C ILE A 62 -10.15 -7.99 19.07
N ASN A 63 -9.80 -9.13 18.48
CA ASN A 63 -9.88 -10.44 19.15
C ASN A 63 -11.25 -10.72 19.78
N GLY A 64 -12.32 -10.32 19.09
CA GLY A 64 -13.70 -10.48 19.54
C GLY A 64 -14.15 -9.51 20.63
N ARG A 65 -13.27 -8.64 21.13
CA ARG A 65 -13.61 -7.58 22.10
C ARG A 65 -13.89 -6.27 21.38
N ASP A 66 -14.96 -5.58 21.77
CA ASP A 66 -15.22 -4.23 21.29
C ASP A 66 -14.24 -3.26 21.97
N GLU A 67 -13.33 -2.70 21.18
CA GLU A 67 -12.28 -1.78 21.62
C GLU A 67 -12.58 -0.32 21.20
N THR A 68 -13.80 -0.04 20.72
CA THR A 68 -14.19 1.26 20.13
C THR A 68 -13.92 2.43 21.08
N LEU A 69 -14.23 2.28 22.36
CA LEU A 69 -14.01 3.29 23.40
C LEU A 69 -12.76 3.04 24.25
N THR A 70 -12.00 1.98 23.96
CA THR A 70 -10.78 1.67 24.70
C THR A 70 -9.70 2.69 24.37
N PRO A 71 -9.03 3.30 25.37
CA PRO A 71 -7.92 4.21 25.10
C PRO A 71 -6.76 3.53 24.36
N PRO A 72 -6.01 4.24 23.49
CA PRO A 72 -4.90 3.68 22.70
C PRO A 72 -3.93 2.80 23.49
N ALA A 73 -3.55 3.25 24.70
CA ALA A 73 -2.59 2.56 25.55
C ALA A 73 -3.04 1.17 25.99
N LYS A 74 -4.35 0.89 26.00
CA LYS A 74 -4.96 -0.35 26.48
C LYS A 74 -5.45 -1.28 25.35
N ARG A 75 -5.38 -0.86 24.09
CA ARG A 75 -5.86 -1.66 22.94
C ARG A 75 -4.96 -2.83 22.55
N GLY A 76 -3.82 -3.02 23.20
CA GLY A 76 -2.88 -4.11 22.86
C GLY A 76 -2.23 -3.97 21.48
N ILE A 77 -2.20 -2.76 20.91
CA ILE A 77 -1.66 -2.49 19.57
C ILE A 77 -0.37 -1.67 19.64
N ALA A 78 0.44 -1.76 18.59
CA ALA A 78 1.57 -0.85 18.40
C ALA A 78 1.51 -0.18 17.02
N MET A 79 1.76 1.12 16.99
CA MET A 79 1.78 1.92 15.77
C MET A 79 3.19 2.43 15.47
N VAL A 80 3.61 2.30 14.22
CA VAL A 80 4.81 2.91 13.65
C VAL A 80 4.37 4.09 12.78
N PHE A 81 4.68 5.29 13.23
CA PHE A 81 4.32 6.54 12.55
C PHE A 81 5.24 6.84 11.37
N GLN A 82 4.73 7.56 10.37
CA GLN A 82 5.46 8.04 9.20
C GLN A 82 6.73 8.84 9.56
N SER A 83 6.64 9.74 10.55
CA SER A 83 7.76 10.54 11.04
C SER A 83 8.67 9.80 12.03
N TYR A 84 8.42 8.51 12.26
CA TYR A 84 9.04 7.63 13.27
C TYR A 84 8.78 8.03 14.73
N ALA A 85 8.51 9.31 15.00
CA ALA A 85 8.20 9.86 16.31
C ALA A 85 9.20 9.44 17.40
N LEU A 86 10.50 9.43 17.08
CA LEU A 86 11.56 9.09 18.04
C LEU A 86 11.82 10.25 19.00
N TYR A 87 12.13 9.95 20.25
CA TYR A 87 12.51 10.94 21.24
C TYR A 87 13.99 11.33 21.04
N PRO A 88 14.29 12.57 20.61
CA PRO A 88 15.63 12.95 20.14
C PRO A 88 16.68 12.97 21.25
N HIS A 89 16.24 13.16 22.50
CA HIS A 89 17.10 13.23 23.67
C HIS A 89 17.41 11.86 24.29
N LEU A 90 16.73 10.80 23.85
CA LEU A 90 16.91 9.43 24.34
C LEU A 90 17.84 8.63 23.42
N THR A 91 18.56 7.65 23.98
CA THR A 91 19.33 6.69 23.18
C THR A 91 18.40 5.75 22.41
N VAL A 92 18.93 4.96 21.47
CA VAL A 92 18.17 3.89 20.80
C VAL A 92 17.61 2.90 21.81
N LYS A 93 18.42 2.45 22.77
CA LYS A 93 18.00 1.55 23.85
C LYS A 93 16.83 2.13 24.64
N ASP A 94 16.93 3.40 25.02
CA ASP A 94 15.90 4.09 25.81
C ASP A 94 14.64 4.36 24.98
N ASN A 95 14.78 4.72 23.70
CA ASN A 95 13.64 4.87 22.78
C ASN A 95 12.84 3.57 22.67
N MET A 96 13.53 2.44 22.53
CA MET A 96 12.87 1.13 22.46
C MET A 96 12.21 0.78 23.80
N GLY A 97 12.90 0.95 24.93
CA GLY A 97 12.41 0.53 26.25
C GLY A 97 11.40 1.47 26.92
N LEU A 98 11.21 2.71 26.45
CA LEU A 98 10.44 3.74 27.17
C LEU A 98 9.02 3.31 27.54
N GLY A 99 8.28 2.70 26.61
CA GLY A 99 6.90 2.28 26.87
C GLY A 99 6.79 1.20 27.95
N LEU A 100 7.75 0.27 27.99
CA LEU A 100 7.82 -0.77 29.03
C LEU A 100 8.17 -0.14 30.39
N LYS A 101 9.09 0.83 30.41
CA LYS A 101 9.44 1.56 31.63
C LYS A 101 8.25 2.32 32.21
N GLN A 102 7.45 2.96 31.36
CA GLN A 102 6.23 3.66 31.76
C GLN A 102 5.14 2.70 32.27
N ALA A 103 5.10 1.47 31.75
CA ALA A 103 4.21 0.42 32.24
C ALA A 103 4.70 -0.25 33.54
N GLY A 104 5.85 0.17 34.09
CA GLY A 104 6.41 -0.41 35.32
C GLY A 104 7.07 -1.78 35.13
N THR A 105 7.40 -2.16 33.89
CA THR A 105 8.06 -3.44 33.60
C THR A 105 9.45 -3.51 34.27
N PRO A 106 9.82 -4.63 34.90
CA PRO A 106 11.15 -4.81 35.51
C PRO A 106 12.30 -4.58 34.53
N LYS A 107 13.39 -3.96 35.02
CA LYS A 107 14.54 -3.56 34.18
C LYS A 107 15.18 -4.74 33.42
N ASN A 108 15.34 -5.88 34.08
CA ASN A 108 15.88 -7.10 33.47
C ASN A 108 15.03 -7.59 32.29
N GLU A 109 13.70 -7.49 32.40
CA GLU A 109 12.78 -7.85 31.34
C GLU A 109 12.84 -6.84 30.18
N ILE A 110 12.93 -5.54 30.47
CA ILE A 110 13.15 -4.50 29.44
C ILE A 110 14.44 -4.78 28.68
N ASP A 111 15.55 -5.02 29.38
CA ASP A 111 16.86 -5.28 28.77
C ASP A 111 16.81 -6.53 27.88
N SER A 112 16.12 -7.60 28.31
CA SER A 112 15.92 -8.82 27.53
C SER A 112 15.10 -8.56 26.25
N ARG A 113 13.94 -7.90 26.36
CA ARG A 113 13.07 -7.59 25.22
C ARG A 113 13.76 -6.66 24.21
N VAL A 114 14.45 -5.62 24.68
CA VAL A 114 15.25 -4.72 23.84
C VAL A 114 16.40 -5.47 23.17
N GLY A 115 17.08 -6.37 23.88
CA GLY A 115 18.11 -7.24 23.32
C GLY A 115 17.59 -8.10 22.16
N LYS A 116 16.46 -8.79 22.36
CA LYS A 116 15.79 -9.59 21.32
C LYS A 116 15.40 -8.75 20.10
N ALA A 117 14.69 -7.64 20.32
CA ALA A 117 14.22 -6.78 19.22
C ALA A 117 15.40 -6.13 18.46
N SER A 118 16.44 -5.69 19.16
CA SER A 118 17.62 -5.10 18.53
C SER A 118 18.45 -6.12 17.74
N GLY A 119 18.49 -7.39 18.17
CA GLY A 119 19.07 -8.48 17.39
C GLY A 119 18.31 -8.73 16.08
N MET A 120 16.97 -8.79 16.14
CA MET A 120 16.12 -9.00 14.96
C MET A 120 16.25 -7.89 13.92
N LEU A 121 16.54 -6.66 14.37
CA LEU A 121 16.59 -5.46 13.53
C LEU A 121 18.02 -4.98 13.25
N SER A 122 19.05 -5.78 13.56
CA SER A 122 20.46 -5.40 13.37
C SER A 122 20.81 -4.04 14.00
N LEU A 123 20.26 -3.75 15.19
CA LEU A 123 20.44 -2.50 15.92
C LEU A 123 21.45 -2.57 17.06
N ALA A 124 21.97 -3.76 17.38
CA ALA A 124 22.87 -3.95 18.53
C ALA A 124 24.06 -2.96 18.58
N PRO A 125 24.77 -2.64 17.47
CA PRO A 125 25.88 -1.68 17.49
C PRO A 125 25.45 -0.22 17.74
N TYR A 126 24.16 0.07 17.63
CA TYR A 126 23.61 1.43 17.67
C TYR A 126 22.85 1.74 18.96
N LEU A 127 22.74 0.80 19.90
CA LEU A 127 21.93 0.94 21.13
C LEU A 127 22.26 2.19 21.96
N ALA A 128 23.53 2.60 22.00
CA ALA A 128 23.99 3.77 22.75
C ALA A 128 23.85 5.10 22.00
N ARG A 129 23.55 5.08 20.70
CA ARG A 129 23.43 6.27 19.87
C ARG A 129 22.10 6.99 20.10
N ARG A 130 22.03 8.27 19.76
CA ARG A 130 20.80 9.07 19.70
C ARG A 130 20.27 9.15 18.26
N PRO A 131 18.98 9.48 18.05
CA PRO A 131 18.37 9.52 16.72
C PRO A 131 19.10 10.41 15.68
N ALA A 132 19.75 11.48 16.13
CA ALA A 132 20.52 12.39 15.26
C ALA A 132 21.77 11.74 14.65
N GLU A 133 22.27 10.65 15.25
CA GLU A 133 23.50 9.93 14.84
C GLU A 133 23.20 8.70 13.95
N LEU A 134 21.94 8.58 13.50
CA LEU A 134 21.44 7.43 12.73
C LEU A 134 21.08 7.84 11.30
N SER A 135 21.18 6.90 10.37
CA SER A 135 20.59 7.03 9.03
C SER A 135 19.06 6.95 9.07
N GLY A 136 18.41 7.30 7.95
CA GLY A 136 16.94 7.20 7.83
C GLY A 136 16.41 5.80 8.11
N GLY A 137 16.99 4.78 7.47
CA GLY A 137 16.61 3.37 7.70
C GLY A 137 16.92 2.88 9.11
N GLN A 138 18.02 3.34 9.73
CA GLN A 138 18.29 3.03 11.13
C GLN A 138 17.22 3.63 12.05
N ARG A 139 16.83 4.89 11.88
CA ARG A 139 15.74 5.51 12.67
C ARG A 139 14.43 4.75 12.53
N GLN A 140 14.09 4.36 11.31
CA GLN A 140 12.90 3.54 11.07
C GLN A 140 12.96 2.22 11.82
N ARG A 141 14.08 1.48 11.74
CA ARG A 141 14.28 0.25 12.51
C ARG A 141 14.14 0.48 14.01
N VAL A 142 14.62 1.59 14.56
CA VAL A 142 14.39 1.93 15.97
C VAL A 142 12.90 2.10 16.29
N ALA A 143 12.13 2.76 15.42
CA ALA A 143 10.69 2.92 15.59
C ALA A 143 9.94 1.58 15.54
N ILE A 144 10.33 0.69 14.62
CA ILE A 144 9.82 -0.69 14.54
C ILE A 144 10.21 -1.46 15.81
N GLY A 145 11.45 -1.35 16.27
CA GLY A 145 11.94 -1.98 17.49
C GLY A 145 11.14 -1.57 18.71
N ARG A 146 10.80 -0.28 18.82
CA ARG A 146 9.92 0.24 19.89
C ARG A 146 8.52 -0.38 19.85
N ALA A 147 7.99 -0.70 18.66
CA ALA A 147 6.73 -1.42 18.54
C ALA A 147 6.87 -2.89 18.95
N ILE A 148 7.92 -3.58 18.50
CA ILE A 148 8.15 -5.02 18.76
C ILE A 148 8.30 -5.33 20.24
N VAL A 149 9.04 -4.51 21.00
CA VAL A 149 9.29 -4.82 22.43
C VAL A 149 8.02 -4.85 23.28
N ARG A 150 6.93 -4.25 22.80
CA ARG A 150 5.61 -4.28 23.46
C ARG A 150 4.83 -5.57 23.20
N GLU A 151 5.28 -6.42 22.27
CA GLU A 151 4.61 -7.67 21.87
C GLU A 151 3.10 -7.49 21.61
N PRO A 152 2.73 -6.56 20.71
CA PRO A 152 1.33 -6.21 20.47
C PRO A 152 0.55 -7.34 19.78
N GLU A 153 -0.77 -7.33 19.94
CA GLU A 153 -1.71 -8.16 19.20
C GLU A 153 -1.76 -7.76 17.71
N LEU A 154 -1.67 -6.46 17.42
CA LEU A 154 -1.71 -5.87 16.07
C LEU A 154 -0.59 -4.84 15.86
N PHE A 155 0.06 -4.89 14.71
CA PHE A 155 0.97 -3.84 14.25
C PHE A 155 0.28 -2.94 13.22
N LEU A 156 0.39 -1.63 13.42
CA LEU A 156 -0.11 -0.61 12.51
C LEU A 156 1.08 0.18 11.95
N PHE A 157 1.21 0.27 10.64
CA PHE A 157 2.26 1.01 9.95
C PHE A 157 1.65 2.12 9.09
N ASP A 158 2.01 3.37 9.36
CA ASP A 158 1.55 4.55 8.62
C ASP A 158 2.68 5.04 7.71
N GLU A 159 2.65 4.68 6.43
CA GLU A 159 3.63 5.06 5.41
C GLU A 159 5.10 4.93 5.86
N PRO A 160 5.53 3.76 6.39
CA PRO A 160 6.81 3.65 7.09
C PRO A 160 8.03 3.81 6.17
N LEU A 161 7.85 3.78 4.84
CA LEU A 161 8.91 3.86 3.84
C LEU A 161 8.96 5.18 3.06
N SER A 162 8.01 6.11 3.30
CA SER A 162 7.87 7.33 2.49
C SER A 162 9.12 8.23 2.54
N ASN A 163 9.84 8.21 3.65
CA ASN A 163 11.01 9.08 3.90
C ASN A 163 12.35 8.45 3.48
N LEU A 164 12.34 7.33 2.77
CA LEU A 164 13.53 6.62 2.32
C LEU A 164 13.73 6.76 0.82
N ASP A 165 14.99 6.72 0.37
CA ASP A 165 15.35 6.63 -1.05
C ASP A 165 15.00 5.26 -1.65
N ALA A 166 14.99 5.18 -2.99
CA ALA A 166 14.54 3.99 -3.72
C ALA A 166 15.34 2.72 -3.38
N ALA A 167 16.67 2.81 -3.25
CA ALA A 167 17.51 1.65 -2.95
C ALA A 167 17.21 1.11 -1.53
N LEU A 168 17.07 2.02 -0.57
CA LEU A 168 16.76 1.67 0.81
C LEU A 168 15.33 1.15 0.96
N ARG A 169 14.36 1.61 0.15
CA ARG A 169 13.00 1.05 0.11
C ARG A 169 12.99 -0.42 -0.29
N VAL A 170 13.76 -0.82 -1.31
CA VAL A 170 13.85 -2.24 -1.72
C VAL A 170 14.37 -3.10 -0.57
N GLN A 171 15.49 -2.72 0.03
CA GLN A 171 16.06 -3.46 1.16
C GLN A 171 15.07 -3.54 2.32
N THR A 172 14.46 -2.42 2.69
CA THR A 172 13.58 -2.36 3.86
C THR A 172 12.28 -3.14 3.65
N ARG A 173 11.72 -3.19 2.43
CA ARG A 173 10.59 -4.07 2.12
C ARG A 173 10.91 -5.53 2.42
N LEU A 174 12.10 -6.00 2.03
CA LEU A 174 12.55 -7.37 2.36
C LEU A 174 12.70 -7.56 3.87
N GLU A 175 13.17 -6.56 4.60
CA GLU A 175 13.25 -6.59 6.06
C GLU A 175 11.86 -6.70 6.71
N ILE A 176 10.87 -5.93 6.24
CA ILE A 176 9.47 -5.97 6.72
C ILE A 176 8.83 -7.34 6.39
N ALA A 177 9.02 -7.87 5.19
CA ALA A 177 8.53 -9.19 4.82
C ALA A 177 9.12 -10.30 5.72
N ARG A 178 10.43 -10.25 6.00
CA ARG A 178 11.08 -11.17 6.94
C ARG A 178 10.56 -11.01 8.35
N LEU A 179 10.34 -9.76 8.79
CA LEU A 179 9.80 -9.44 10.10
C LEU A 179 8.42 -10.07 10.29
N HIS A 180 7.50 -9.84 9.34
CA HIS A 180 6.16 -10.44 9.32
C HIS A 180 6.22 -11.96 9.45
N ARG A 181 7.04 -12.63 8.63
CA ARG A 181 7.24 -14.08 8.71
C ARG A 181 7.78 -14.55 10.06
N SER A 182 8.69 -13.79 10.67
CA SER A 182 9.31 -14.14 11.95
C SER A 182 8.37 -13.97 13.14
N LEU A 183 7.55 -12.92 13.12
CA LEU A 183 6.63 -12.59 14.22
C LEU A 183 5.31 -13.35 14.11
N LYS A 184 4.92 -13.74 12.89
CA LYS A 184 3.57 -14.28 12.58
C LYS A 184 2.46 -13.39 13.15
N ALA A 185 2.69 -12.08 13.13
CA ALA A 185 1.81 -11.09 13.70
C ALA A 185 0.91 -10.50 12.62
N THR A 186 -0.29 -10.10 13.01
CA THR A 186 -1.20 -9.39 12.14
C THR A 186 -0.71 -7.96 11.93
N MET A 187 -0.61 -7.55 10.67
CA MET A 187 -0.05 -6.26 10.28
C MET A 187 -1.03 -5.52 9.39
N ILE A 188 -1.26 -4.25 9.72
CA ILE A 188 -2.01 -3.31 8.87
C ILE A 188 -1.03 -2.22 8.46
N TYR A 189 -0.93 -2.00 7.15
CA TYR A 189 0.07 -1.12 6.58
C TYR A 189 -0.59 -0.18 5.58
N VAL A 190 -0.32 1.11 5.71
CA VAL A 190 -0.81 2.15 4.81
C VAL A 190 0.32 2.60 3.91
N THR A 191 0.06 2.69 2.61
CA THR A 191 1.02 3.25 1.65
C THR A 191 0.34 3.89 0.45
N HIS A 192 1.10 4.73 -0.23
CA HIS A 192 0.80 5.26 -1.55
C HIS A 192 1.59 4.53 -2.66
N ASP A 193 2.57 3.69 -2.30
CA ASP A 193 3.39 2.94 -3.23
C ASP A 193 2.71 1.61 -3.58
N GLN A 194 2.33 1.46 -4.84
CA GLN A 194 1.67 0.25 -5.32
C GLN A 194 2.58 -0.97 -5.27
N VAL A 195 3.89 -0.79 -5.48
CA VAL A 195 4.85 -1.89 -5.45
C VAL A 195 4.97 -2.46 -4.04
N GLU A 196 4.91 -1.61 -3.01
CA GLU A 196 4.80 -2.08 -1.62
C GLU A 196 3.57 -2.97 -1.42
N ALA A 197 2.40 -2.51 -1.85
CA ALA A 197 1.16 -3.27 -1.72
C ALA A 197 1.23 -4.62 -2.46
N MET A 198 1.74 -4.61 -3.70
CA MET A 198 1.81 -5.80 -4.55
C MET A 198 2.84 -6.83 -4.09
N THR A 199 3.86 -6.42 -3.31
CA THR A 199 4.97 -7.31 -2.91
C THR A 199 4.93 -7.77 -1.45
N LEU A 200 4.14 -7.12 -0.60
CA LEU A 200 4.07 -7.43 0.83
C LEU A 200 2.73 -8.00 1.29
N ALA A 201 1.62 -7.61 0.64
CA ALA A 201 0.29 -7.90 1.15
C ALA A 201 -0.12 -9.36 0.90
N ASP A 202 -0.74 -9.96 1.91
CA ASP A 202 -1.64 -11.10 1.69
C ASP A 202 -2.98 -10.62 1.12
N LYS A 203 -3.44 -9.46 1.59
CA LYS A 203 -4.71 -8.82 1.23
C LYS A 203 -4.54 -7.31 1.08
N ILE A 204 -5.03 -6.77 -0.03
CA ILE A 204 -5.08 -5.33 -0.29
C ILE A 204 -6.52 -4.83 -0.10
N VAL A 205 -6.67 -3.67 0.53
CA VAL A 205 -7.92 -2.93 0.65
C VAL A 205 -7.76 -1.62 -0.11
N VAL A 206 -8.49 -1.47 -1.21
CA VAL A 206 -8.47 -0.24 -2.02
C VAL A 206 -9.55 0.71 -1.51
N LEU A 207 -9.12 1.88 -1.04
CA LEU A 207 -9.97 2.93 -0.51
C LEU A 207 -10.09 4.09 -1.50
N ASN A 208 -11.32 4.56 -1.71
CA ASN A 208 -11.64 5.72 -2.53
C ASN A 208 -12.73 6.56 -1.85
N ALA A 209 -12.49 7.86 -1.73
CA ALA A 209 -13.46 8.83 -1.20
C ALA A 209 -14.22 8.36 0.07
N GLY A 210 -13.53 7.67 0.99
CA GLY A 210 -14.09 7.17 2.25
C GLY A 210 -14.84 5.84 2.18
N THR A 211 -14.76 5.11 1.06
CA THR A 211 -15.36 3.80 0.84
C THR A 211 -14.33 2.77 0.39
N ILE A 212 -14.61 1.49 0.62
CA ILE A 212 -13.83 0.38 0.05
C ILE A 212 -14.36 0.09 -1.35
N GLU A 213 -13.48 0.14 -2.34
CA GLU A 213 -13.79 -0.19 -3.74
C GLU A 213 -13.64 -1.68 -4.01
N GLN A 214 -12.59 -2.29 -3.45
CA GLN A 214 -12.30 -3.72 -3.58
C GLN A 214 -11.37 -4.20 -2.45
N ILE A 215 -11.57 -5.44 -2.04
CA ILE A 215 -10.68 -6.20 -1.15
C ILE A 215 -10.30 -7.49 -1.87
N GLY A 216 -9.05 -7.90 -1.78
CA GLY A 216 -8.60 -9.17 -2.37
C GLY A 216 -7.10 -9.34 -2.33
N SER A 217 -6.61 -10.45 -2.88
CA SER A 217 -5.17 -10.66 -3.02
C SER A 217 -4.56 -9.74 -4.08
N PRO A 218 -3.24 -9.45 -4.04
CA PRO A 218 -2.60 -8.57 -5.03
C PRO A 218 -2.92 -8.92 -6.49
N MET A 219 -2.79 -10.20 -6.85
CA MET A 219 -3.05 -10.65 -8.22
C MET A 219 -4.53 -10.75 -8.56
N GLU A 220 -5.41 -10.88 -7.59
CA GLU A 220 -6.85 -10.79 -7.82
C GLU A 220 -7.23 -9.36 -8.21
N LEU A 221 -6.75 -8.33 -7.50
CA LEU A 221 -7.02 -6.94 -7.84
C LEU A 221 -6.44 -6.55 -9.21
N TYR A 222 -5.23 -7.01 -9.49
CA TYR A 222 -4.57 -6.72 -10.77
C TYR A 222 -5.26 -7.44 -11.94
N ASN A 223 -5.59 -8.73 -11.81
CA ASN A 223 -6.19 -9.50 -12.91
C ASN A 223 -7.71 -9.32 -13.02
N ARG A 224 -8.39 -8.98 -11.94
CA ARG A 224 -9.85 -8.89 -11.84
C ARG A 224 -10.27 -7.64 -11.05
N PRO A 225 -9.93 -6.43 -11.55
CA PRO A 225 -10.40 -5.21 -10.94
C PRO A 225 -11.93 -5.13 -11.03
N ALA A 226 -12.59 -4.68 -9.97
CA ALA A 226 -14.05 -4.63 -9.87
C ALA A 226 -14.67 -3.45 -10.64
N ASN A 227 -13.89 -2.41 -10.89
CA ASN A 227 -14.31 -1.20 -11.59
C ASN A 227 -13.12 -0.47 -12.23
N VAL A 228 -13.41 0.54 -13.05
CA VAL A 228 -12.41 1.37 -13.75
C VAL A 228 -11.41 1.99 -12.77
N PHE A 229 -11.87 2.45 -11.60
CA PHE A 229 -11.00 3.05 -10.60
C PHE A 229 -9.94 2.06 -10.08
N VAL A 230 -10.32 0.85 -9.67
CA VAL A 230 -9.35 -0.16 -9.21
C VAL A 230 -8.43 -0.58 -10.36
N ALA A 231 -8.96 -0.69 -11.58
CA ALA A 231 -8.19 -1.06 -12.76
C ALA A 231 -7.09 -0.03 -13.10
N GLY A 232 -7.40 1.26 -12.94
CA GLY A 232 -6.45 2.35 -13.19
C GLY A 232 -5.54 2.65 -12.00
N PHE A 233 -5.97 2.29 -10.79
CA PHE A 233 -5.19 2.49 -9.57
C PHE A 233 -4.18 1.37 -9.30
N ILE A 234 -4.46 0.12 -9.69
CA ILE A 234 -3.56 -1.03 -9.49
C ILE A 234 -2.81 -1.33 -10.77
N GLY A 235 -1.50 -1.08 -10.76
CA GLY A 235 -0.58 -1.25 -11.88
C GLY A 235 0.15 0.04 -12.22
N SER A 236 1.44 -0.07 -12.51
CA SER A 236 2.29 1.05 -12.94
C SER A 236 3.13 0.61 -14.14
N PRO A 237 2.98 1.23 -15.33
CA PRO A 237 2.09 2.36 -15.62
C PRO A 237 0.59 2.02 -15.55
N GLN A 238 -0.26 3.05 -15.56
CA GLN A 238 -1.71 2.88 -15.46
C GLN A 238 -2.30 2.12 -16.65
N MET A 239 -3.44 1.46 -16.43
CA MET A 239 -4.20 0.82 -17.51
C MET A 239 -4.67 1.87 -18.52
N ASN A 240 -4.55 1.55 -19.82
CA ASN A 240 -5.13 2.35 -20.88
C ASN A 240 -6.65 2.17 -20.90
N PHE A 241 -7.39 3.27 -21.01
CA PHE A 241 -8.86 3.24 -21.10
C PHE A 241 -9.32 3.85 -22.42
N ILE A 242 -10.11 3.09 -23.17
CA ILE A 242 -10.61 3.45 -24.49
C ILE A 242 -12.12 3.27 -24.49
N ALA A 243 -12.89 4.14 -25.15
CA ALA A 243 -14.32 3.94 -25.31
C ALA A 243 -14.59 2.68 -26.16
N GLY A 244 -15.51 1.81 -25.73
CA GLY A 244 -15.79 0.54 -26.41
C GLY A 244 -16.24 0.74 -27.86
N GLU A 245 -17.04 1.77 -28.13
CA GLU A 245 -17.47 2.14 -29.48
C GLU A 245 -16.29 2.43 -30.43
N LYS A 246 -15.18 2.98 -29.92
CA LYS A 246 -14.02 3.32 -30.74
C LYS A 246 -13.28 2.08 -31.23
N VAL A 247 -13.40 0.95 -30.53
CA VAL A 247 -12.81 -0.34 -30.90
C VAL A 247 -13.84 -1.33 -31.44
N GLY A 248 -15.06 -0.87 -31.72
CA GLY A 248 -16.15 -1.70 -32.25
C GLY A 248 -16.78 -2.64 -31.23
N ASP A 249 -16.52 -2.47 -29.94
CA ASP A 249 -17.13 -3.26 -28.86
C ASP A 249 -18.27 -2.46 -28.21
N HIS A 250 -19.49 -2.66 -28.69
CA HIS A 250 -20.69 -2.02 -28.15
C HIS A 250 -21.23 -2.71 -26.87
N SER A 251 -20.62 -3.81 -26.42
CA SER A 251 -21.02 -4.48 -25.19
C SER A 251 -20.45 -3.82 -23.93
N ALA A 252 -19.45 -2.95 -24.08
CA ALA A 252 -18.79 -2.23 -23.00
C ALA A 252 -18.75 -0.72 -23.27
N LYS A 253 -18.92 0.10 -22.23
CA LYS A 253 -18.67 1.54 -22.31
C LYS A 253 -17.17 1.80 -22.43
N THR A 254 -16.38 1.09 -21.63
CA THR A 254 -14.93 1.29 -21.52
C THR A 254 -14.19 -0.03 -21.68
N ILE A 255 -13.12 0.00 -22.45
CA ILE A 255 -12.18 -1.07 -22.69
C ILE A 255 -10.87 -0.72 -21.99
N GLY A 256 -10.39 -1.63 -21.15
CA GLY A 256 -9.16 -1.49 -20.39
C GLY A 256 -8.07 -2.41 -20.91
N VAL A 257 -6.89 -1.86 -21.24
CA VAL A 257 -5.72 -2.65 -21.66
C VAL A 257 -4.48 -2.21 -20.89
N ARG A 258 -3.83 -3.15 -20.21
CA ARG A 258 -2.59 -2.84 -19.48
C ARG A 258 -1.43 -2.58 -20.46
N PRO A 259 -0.52 -1.64 -20.17
CA PRO A 259 0.62 -1.34 -21.03
C PRO A 259 1.44 -2.55 -21.47
N GLU A 260 1.66 -3.51 -20.58
CA GLU A 260 2.40 -4.75 -20.79
C GLU A 260 1.60 -5.83 -21.57
N HIS A 261 0.31 -5.59 -21.83
CA HIS A 261 -0.57 -6.46 -22.62
C HIS A 261 -0.75 -5.93 -24.05
N MET A 262 0.18 -5.11 -24.53
CA MET A 262 0.21 -4.63 -25.91
C MET A 262 1.55 -4.95 -26.56
N THR A 263 1.51 -5.30 -27.84
CA THR A 263 2.69 -5.37 -28.70
C THR A 263 2.74 -4.16 -29.62
N LEU A 264 3.97 -3.75 -30.01
CA LEU A 264 4.19 -2.68 -30.97
C LEU A 264 4.86 -3.23 -32.23
N SER A 265 4.49 -2.68 -33.39
CA SER A 265 5.09 -2.98 -34.69
C SER A 265 5.09 -1.74 -35.58
N ARG A 266 6.10 -1.64 -36.46
CA ARG A 266 6.20 -0.56 -37.47
C ARG A 266 5.36 -0.83 -38.72
N GLU A 267 5.00 -2.09 -38.94
CA GLU A 267 4.43 -2.53 -40.23
C GLU A 267 2.93 -2.80 -40.16
N GLN A 268 2.45 -3.35 -39.04
CA GLN A 268 1.08 -3.85 -38.95
C GLN A 268 0.57 -3.88 -37.50
N GLY A 269 -0.75 -3.72 -37.33
CA GLY A 269 -1.44 -3.90 -36.05
C GLY A 269 -2.80 -3.20 -36.04
N SER A 270 -3.50 -3.26 -34.91
CA SER A 270 -4.88 -2.75 -34.83
C SER A 270 -4.97 -1.24 -34.62
N TRP A 271 -4.06 -0.65 -33.83
CA TRP A 271 -4.15 0.75 -33.42
C TRP A 271 -2.96 1.54 -33.93
N ALA A 272 -3.14 2.24 -35.04
CA ALA A 272 -2.14 3.19 -35.53
C ALA A 272 -2.03 4.40 -34.56
N ALA A 273 -0.82 4.74 -34.18
CA ALA A 273 -0.52 5.83 -33.27
C ALA A 273 0.87 6.42 -33.54
N LYS A 274 1.05 7.69 -33.20
CA LYS A 274 2.33 8.39 -33.27
C LYS A 274 3.05 8.28 -31.93
N VAL A 275 4.35 7.99 -31.93
CA VAL A 275 5.19 8.03 -30.73
C VAL A 275 5.32 9.47 -30.26
N VAL A 276 4.95 9.71 -29.00
CA VAL A 276 5.09 11.01 -28.34
C VAL A 276 6.38 11.06 -27.53
N HIS A 277 6.64 10.01 -26.75
CA HIS A 277 7.77 9.93 -25.86
C HIS A 277 8.17 8.49 -25.56
N VAL A 278 9.44 8.27 -25.27
CA VAL A 278 10.00 6.96 -24.92
C VAL A 278 10.84 7.10 -23.66
N GLU A 279 10.52 6.30 -22.65
CA GLU A 279 11.32 6.17 -21.44
C GLU A 279 12.15 4.89 -21.50
N HIS A 280 13.48 5.04 -21.42
CA HIS A 280 14.42 3.92 -21.35
C HIS A 280 14.80 3.63 -19.89
N LEU A 281 14.27 2.53 -19.35
CA LEU A 281 14.47 2.13 -17.94
C LEU A 281 15.45 0.94 -17.79
N GLY A 282 16.16 0.60 -18.87
CA GLY A 282 17.07 -0.55 -18.95
C GLY A 282 16.31 -1.85 -19.18
N ALA A 283 15.70 -2.41 -18.13
CA ALA A 283 14.95 -3.67 -18.23
C ALA A 283 13.61 -3.53 -18.96
N ASP A 284 13.10 -2.30 -19.08
CA ASP A 284 11.84 -1.97 -19.72
C ASP A 284 12.02 -0.74 -20.61
N THR A 285 11.22 -0.69 -21.68
CA THR A 285 10.98 0.50 -22.49
C THR A 285 9.50 0.86 -22.37
N ILE A 286 9.19 2.07 -21.89
CA ILE A 286 7.81 2.59 -21.84
C ILE A 286 7.63 3.57 -23.00
N ILE A 287 6.58 3.37 -23.79
CA ILE A 287 6.30 4.17 -24.98
C ILE A 287 4.93 4.83 -24.80
N TYR A 288 4.90 6.16 -24.91
CA TYR A 288 3.68 6.96 -24.95
C TYR A 288 3.32 7.24 -26.40
N LEU A 289 2.06 6.97 -26.75
CA LEU A 289 1.55 6.96 -28.11
C LEU A 289 0.30 7.84 -28.19
N GLU A 290 0.20 8.69 -29.21
CA GLU A 290 -0.98 9.49 -29.49
C GLU A 290 -1.69 8.94 -30.73
N SER A 291 -2.97 8.59 -30.58
CA SER A 291 -3.81 8.15 -31.68
C SER A 291 -5.01 9.08 -31.82
N ASP A 292 -5.30 9.52 -33.05
CA ASP A 292 -6.46 10.35 -33.34
C ASP A 292 -7.78 9.66 -32.94
N GLN A 293 -7.83 8.33 -33.07
CA GLN A 293 -9.00 7.54 -32.74
C GLN A 293 -9.07 7.23 -31.24
N TYR A 294 -7.96 6.78 -30.64
CA TYR A 294 -7.98 6.19 -29.30
C TYR A 294 -7.49 7.12 -28.18
N GLY A 295 -6.89 8.27 -28.52
CA GLY A 295 -6.27 9.19 -27.55
C GLY A 295 -4.86 8.75 -27.16
N LEU A 296 -4.42 9.17 -25.97
CA LEU A 296 -3.12 8.80 -25.41
C LEU A 296 -3.14 7.33 -24.94
N LEU A 297 -2.17 6.55 -25.42
CA LEU A 297 -1.93 5.17 -25.03
C LEU A 297 -0.51 5.03 -24.47
N THR A 298 -0.31 4.05 -23.61
CA THR A 298 0.98 3.69 -23.03
C THR A 298 1.24 2.21 -23.25
N ALA A 299 2.33 1.87 -23.92
CA ALA A 299 2.82 0.51 -24.06
C ALA A 299 4.07 0.29 -23.19
N ARG A 300 4.24 -0.91 -22.66
CA ARG A 300 5.44 -1.31 -21.93
C ARG A 300 6.02 -2.57 -22.57
N LEU A 301 7.26 -2.47 -23.04
CA LEU A 301 8.00 -3.56 -23.65
C LEU A 301 9.15 -3.98 -22.74
N PHE A 302 9.38 -5.29 -22.62
CA PHE A 302 10.54 -5.82 -21.90
C PHE A 302 11.80 -5.70 -22.74
N GLY A 303 12.88 -5.25 -22.13
CA GLY A 303 14.18 -5.00 -22.76
C GLY A 303 14.30 -3.60 -23.37
N GLU A 304 15.40 -3.40 -24.10
CA GLU A 304 15.73 -2.14 -24.76
C GLU A 304 15.17 -2.14 -26.18
N HIS A 305 14.25 -1.21 -26.45
CA HIS A 305 13.67 -0.99 -27.76
C HIS A 305 13.92 0.45 -28.20
N GLN A 306 14.29 0.64 -29.47
CA GLN A 306 14.50 1.96 -30.06
C GLN A 306 13.26 2.36 -30.87
N TYR A 307 12.63 3.45 -30.45
CA TYR A 307 11.57 4.16 -31.15
C TYR A 307 11.88 5.65 -31.08
N GLU A 308 11.59 6.37 -32.15
CA GLU A 308 11.83 7.82 -32.19
C GLU A 308 10.52 8.58 -31.98
N PRO A 309 10.53 9.75 -31.32
CA PRO A 309 9.39 10.66 -31.35
C PRO A 309 8.94 10.93 -32.80
N ASP A 310 7.63 11.13 -32.97
CA ASP A 310 6.96 11.31 -34.25
C ASP A 310 6.89 10.08 -35.17
N GLU A 311 7.49 8.95 -34.79
CA GLU A 311 7.37 7.69 -35.52
C GLU A 311 5.92 7.14 -35.48
N ILE A 312 5.43 6.63 -36.61
CA ILE A 312 4.12 5.93 -36.66
C ILE A 312 4.33 4.45 -36.37
N VAL A 313 3.61 3.95 -35.37
CA VAL A 313 3.62 2.55 -34.96
C VAL A 313 2.19 2.03 -34.82
N TYR A 314 2.07 0.70 -34.79
CA TYR A 314 0.81 0.01 -34.56
C TYR A 314 0.86 -0.73 -33.22
N ALA A 315 0.01 -0.30 -32.29
CA ALA A 315 -0.21 -1.01 -31.03
C ALA A 315 -1.30 -2.07 -31.22
N THR A 316 -1.02 -3.29 -30.74
CA THR A 316 -1.97 -4.41 -30.81
C THR A 316 -2.18 -4.99 -29.41
N PRO A 317 -3.40 -4.90 -28.84
CA PRO A 317 -3.71 -5.45 -27.53
C PRO A 317 -3.87 -6.98 -27.59
N ASP A 318 -3.44 -7.67 -26.53
CA ASP A 318 -3.78 -9.07 -26.29
C ASP A 318 -5.27 -9.17 -25.93
N GLN A 319 -6.08 -9.67 -26.87
CA GLN A 319 -7.53 -9.79 -26.74
C GLN A 319 -7.96 -10.65 -25.55
N ALA A 320 -7.15 -11.62 -25.12
CA ALA A 320 -7.45 -12.46 -23.96
C ALA A 320 -7.27 -11.73 -22.63
N ARG A 321 -6.63 -10.55 -22.63
CA ARG A 321 -6.31 -9.76 -21.44
C ARG A 321 -6.97 -8.38 -21.43
N VAL A 322 -7.95 -8.19 -22.30
CA VAL A 322 -8.78 -6.98 -22.35
C VAL A 322 -9.80 -7.01 -21.20
N HIS A 323 -9.88 -5.90 -20.47
CA HIS A 323 -10.92 -5.65 -19.48
C HIS A 323 -12.09 -4.89 -20.10
N ARG A 324 -13.32 -5.18 -19.67
CA ARG A 324 -14.55 -4.53 -20.12
C ARG A 324 -15.28 -3.93 -18.94
N PHE A 325 -15.77 -2.71 -19.10
CA PHE A 325 -16.55 -2.02 -18.06
C PHE A 325 -17.86 -1.48 -18.64
N ASP A 326 -18.92 -1.59 -17.85
CA ASP A 326 -20.27 -1.16 -18.20
C ASP A 326 -20.48 0.36 -18.04
N ALA A 327 -21.73 0.81 -18.19
CA ALA A 327 -22.09 2.22 -18.09
C ALA A 327 -21.77 2.85 -16.73
N ASP A 328 -21.84 2.04 -15.67
CA ASP A 328 -21.60 2.40 -14.27
C ASP A 328 -20.13 2.16 -13.85
N ASP A 329 -19.24 1.98 -14.83
CA ASP A 329 -17.81 1.72 -14.68
C ASP A 329 -17.50 0.43 -13.88
N ARG A 330 -18.45 -0.51 -13.80
CA ARG A 330 -18.26 -1.82 -13.18
C ARG A 330 -17.72 -2.81 -14.19
N ALA A 331 -16.87 -3.73 -13.72
CA ALA A 331 -16.29 -4.75 -14.58
C ALA A 331 -17.35 -5.75 -15.08
N ILE A 332 -17.41 -5.94 -16.40
CA ILE A 332 -18.22 -6.96 -17.06
C ILE A 332 -17.47 -8.30 -16.98
N ARG A 333 -18.15 -9.35 -16.53
CA ARG A 333 -17.60 -10.69 -16.35
C ARG A 333 -18.15 -11.67 -17.36
#